data_AF-A0A920TJP3-F1
#
_entry.id   AF-A0A920TJP3-F1
#
_cell.length_a   1.000
_cell.length_b   1.000
_cell.length_c   1.000
_cell.angle_alpha   90.00
_cell.angle_beta   90.00
_cell.angle_gamma   90.00
#
_symmetry.space_group_name_H-M   'P 1'
#
loop_
_entity.id
_entity.type
_entity.pdbx_description
1 polymer ?
#
loop_
_entity_poly.entity_id
_entity_poly.type
_entity_poly.pdbx_seq_one_letter_code
_entity_poly.pdbx_strand_id
1 'polypeptide(L)'
;MKQTSEKRQSGFTMIEIMVVVVIVAILAAIAVPTYVRYVESARASEAKSVIGNIDNAAKMYYQTYGEWPTDVEELENSGQLEVDRSTKRKWVFELHYRIRVAGL
;
A
#
# COMPACT_ATOMS: atom_id res chain seq x y z
N MET A 1 -38.07 -46.24 37.97
CA MET A 1 -38.14 -46.03 36.51
C MET A 1 -37.39 -44.74 36.18
N LYS A 2 -36.23 -44.82 35.53
CA LYS A 2 -35.44 -43.63 35.12
C LYS A 2 -35.95 -43.16 33.77
N GLN A 3 -36.56 -41.98 33.71
CA GLN A 3 -36.90 -41.32 32.44
C GLN A 3 -35.63 -40.68 31.88
N THR A 4 -35.08 -41.25 30.81
CA THR A 4 -34.01 -40.65 30.02
C THR A 4 -34.64 -39.63 29.06
N SER A 5 -34.42 -38.34 29.34
CA SER A 5 -34.83 -37.24 28.48
C SER A 5 -34.08 -37.31 27.15
N GLU A 6 -34.79 -37.55 26.04
CA GLU A 6 -34.22 -37.47 24.69
C GLU A 6 -33.87 -36.01 24.40
N LYS A 7 -32.58 -35.70 24.33
CA LYS A 7 -32.11 -34.41 23.83
C LYS A 7 -32.46 -34.32 22.35
N ARG A 8 -33.43 -33.47 21.99
CA ARG A 8 -33.71 -33.09 20.59
C ARG A 8 -32.40 -32.59 19.95
N GLN A 9 -31.90 -33.34 18.97
CA GLN A 9 -30.82 -32.85 18.11
C GLN A 9 -31.38 -31.76 17.19
N SER A 10 -31.06 -30.50 17.45
CA SER A 10 -31.32 -29.40 16.53
C SER A 10 -30.24 -29.39 15.46
N GLY A 11 -30.54 -29.96 14.30
CA GLY A 11 -29.70 -29.89 13.11
C GLY A 11 -29.96 -28.62 12.31
N PHE A 12 -28.90 -28.07 11.71
CA PHE A 12 -28.96 -26.94 10.79
C PHE A 12 -29.72 -27.34 9.51
N THR A 13 -30.58 -26.48 8.98
CA THR A 13 -31.33 -26.77 7.76
C THR A 13 -30.51 -26.43 6.51
N MET A 14 -30.72 -27.16 5.42
CA MET A 14 -30.06 -26.83 4.13
C MET A 14 -30.47 -25.43 3.65
N ILE A 15 -31.71 -25.01 3.91
CA ILE A 15 -32.20 -23.70 3.51
C ILE A 15 -31.51 -22.55 4.27
N GLU A 16 -31.17 -22.73 5.55
CA GLU A 16 -30.39 -21.73 6.29
C GLU A 16 -29.01 -21.51 5.66
N ILE A 17 -28.32 -22.58 5.24
CA ILE A 17 -27.02 -22.43 4.57
C ILE A 17 -27.18 -21.73 3.21
N MET A 18 -28.22 -22.07 2.44
CA MET A 18 -28.45 -21.43 1.14
C MET A 18 -28.65 -19.92 1.26
N VAL A 19 -29.48 -19.46 2.19
CA VAL A 19 -29.72 -18.02 2.40
C VAL A 19 -28.44 -17.32 2.85
N VAL A 20 -27.65 -17.93 3.74
CA VAL A 20 -26.38 -17.37 4.21
C VAL A 20 -25.39 -17.20 3.05
N VAL A 21 -25.23 -18.21 2.19
CA VAL A 21 -24.32 -18.14 1.04
C VAL A 21 -24.76 -17.06 0.04
N VAL A 22 -26.07 -16.91 -0.19
CA VAL A 22 -26.60 -15.85 -1.06
C VAL A 22 -26.27 -14.46 -0.51
N ILE A 23 -26.47 -14.24 0.79
CA ILE A 23 -26.14 -12.95 1.44
C ILE A 23 -24.64 -12.68 1.33
N VAL A 24 -23.79 -13.66 1.64
CA VAL A 24 -22.33 -13.53 1.54
C VAL A 24 -21.88 -13.24 0.09
N ALA A 25 -22.50 -13.87 -0.91
CA ALA A 25 -22.20 -13.63 -2.31
C ALA A 25 -22.50 -12.18 -2.73
N ILE A 26 -23.64 -11.62 -2.30
CA ILE A 26 -24.00 -10.22 -2.57
C ILE A 26 -23.02 -9.26 -1.89
N LEU A 27 -22.68 -9.51 -0.62
CA LEU A 27 -21.71 -8.69 0.10
C LEU A 27 -20.33 -8.74 -0.56
N ALA A 28 -19.86 -9.94 -0.94
CA ALA A 28 -18.58 -10.12 -1.60
C ALA A 28 -18.50 -9.39 -2.95
N ALA A 29 -19.58 -9.41 -3.74
CA ALA A 29 -19.64 -8.74 -5.04
C ALA A 29 -19.38 -7.22 -4.93
N ILE A 30 -19.81 -6.58 -3.85
CA ILE A 30 -19.60 -5.14 -3.60
C ILE A 30 -18.28 -4.89 -2.86
N ALA A 31 -17.97 -5.73 -1.87
CA ALA A 31 -16.81 -5.56 -0.99
C ALA A 31 -15.49 -5.73 -1.74
N VAL A 32 -15.36 -6.73 -2.62
CA VAL A 32 -14.13 -7.02 -3.35
C VAL A 32 -13.65 -5.85 -4.22
N PRO A 33 -14.44 -5.29 -5.16
CA PRO A 33 -13.98 -4.17 -5.98
C PRO A 33 -13.70 -2.92 -5.14
N THR A 34 -14.49 -2.69 -4.09
CA THR A 34 -14.29 -1.56 -3.17
C THR A 34 -12.96 -1.69 -2.42
N TYR A 35 -12.65 -2.89 -1.93
CA TYR A 35 -11.40 -3.18 -1.24
C TYR A 35 -10.19 -3.01 -2.16
N VAL A 36 -10.26 -3.51 -3.41
CA VAL A 36 -9.19 -3.33 -4.39
C VAL A 36 -8.91 -1.85 -4.64
N ARG A 37 -9.95 -1.05 -4.88
CA ARG A 37 -9.81 0.41 -5.07
C ARG A 37 -9.22 1.12 -3.85
N TYR A 38 -9.59 0.67 -2.64
CA TYR A 38 -9.04 1.21 -1.40
C TYR A 38 -7.54 0.89 -1.26
N VAL A 39 -7.12 -0.34 -1.60
CA VAL A 39 -5.71 -0.72 -1.58
C VAL A 39 -4.92 0.07 -2.63
N GLU A 40 -5.47 0.27 -3.83
CA GLU A 40 -4.84 1.06 -4.88
C GLU A 40 -4.67 2.52 -4.47
N SER A 41 -5.70 3.15 -3.89
CA SER A 41 -5.61 4.54 -3.43
C SER A 41 -4.61 4.70 -2.28
N ALA A 42 -4.56 3.73 -1.36
CA ALA A 42 -3.56 3.68 -0.30
C ALA A 42 -2.14 3.59 -0.86
N ARG A 43 -1.90 2.71 -1.85
CA ARG A 43 -0.60 2.60 -2.54
C ARG A 43 -0.21 3.89 -3.26
N ALA A 44 -1.16 4.54 -3.94
CA ALA A 44 -0.92 5.82 -4.60
C ALA A 44 -0.57 6.93 -3.60
N SER A 45 -1.24 6.96 -2.43
CA SER A 45 -0.94 7.90 -1.36
C SER A 45 0.43 7.65 -0.74
N GLU A 46 0.81 6.38 -0.53
CA GLU A 46 2.14 5.98 -0.06
C GLU A 46 3.22 6.46 -1.05
N ALA A 47 3.06 6.16 -2.35
CA ALA A 47 3.99 6.59 -3.39
C ALA A 47 4.13 8.12 -3.43
N LYS A 48 3.02 8.87 -3.36
CA LYS A 48 3.06 10.34 -3.33
C LYS A 48 3.82 10.88 -2.13
N SER A 49 3.66 10.28 -0.95
CA SER A 49 4.39 10.68 0.25
C SER A 49 5.89 10.44 0.09
N VAL A 50 6.29 9.28 -0.45
CA VAL A 50 7.70 8.94 -0.65
C VAL A 50 8.35 9.86 -1.68
N ILE A 51 7.67 10.13 -2.81
CA ILE A 51 8.16 11.08 -3.82
C ILE A 51 8.35 12.47 -3.21
N GLY A 52 7.42 12.94 -2.37
CA GLY A 52 7.57 14.23 -1.67
C GLY A 52 8.80 14.28 -0.75
N ASN A 53 9.11 13.17 -0.06
CA ASN A 53 10.31 13.08 0.76
C ASN A 53 11.58 13.12 -0.09
N ILE A 54 11.60 12.40 -1.21
CA ILE A 54 12.72 12.39 -2.16
C ILE A 54 12.94 13.79 -2.75
N ASP A 55 11.89 14.50 -3.16
CA ASP A 55 11.98 15.86 -3.69
C ASP A 55 12.55 16.86 -2.66
N ASN A 56 12.10 16.76 -1.41
CA ASN A 56 12.65 17.60 -0.33
C ASN A 56 14.12 17.28 -0.05
N ALA A 57 14.50 15.99 -0.02
CA ALA A 57 15.89 15.58 0.15
C ALA A 57 16.77 16.07 -1.01
N ALA A 58 16.29 15.97 -2.25
CA ALA A 58 17.01 16.48 -3.41
C ALA A 58 17.26 18.00 -3.34
N LYS A 59 16.28 18.76 -2.85
CA LYS A 59 16.45 20.21 -2.63
C LYS A 59 17.48 20.51 -1.55
N MET A 60 17.46 19.77 -0.45
CA MET A 60 18.46 19.89 0.62
C MET A 60 19.87 19.51 0.10
N TYR A 61 19.94 18.55 -0.83
CA TYR A 61 21.20 18.10 -1.41
C TYR A 61 21.80 19.22 -2.25
N TYR A 62 20.98 19.82 -3.12
CA TYR A 62 21.36 20.98 -3.89
C TYR A 62 21.80 22.17 -3.02
N GLN A 63 21.14 22.41 -1.89
CA GLN A 63 21.54 23.47 -0.95
C GLN A 63 22.90 23.21 -0.29
N THR A 64 23.28 21.94 -0.14
CA THR A 64 24.52 21.53 0.54
C THR A 64 25.70 21.44 -0.43
N TYR A 65 25.48 20.84 -1.59
CA TYR A 65 26.54 20.49 -2.55
C TYR A 65 26.53 21.39 -3.81
N GLY A 66 25.48 22.17 -4.04
CA GLY A 66 25.35 23.06 -5.19
C GLY A 66 24.99 22.36 -6.51
N GLU A 67 24.78 21.04 -6.47
CA GLU A 67 24.42 20.21 -7.61
C GLU A 67 23.21 19.32 -7.29
N TRP A 68 22.49 18.88 -8.32
CA TRP A 68 21.35 17.98 -8.13
C TRP A 68 21.83 16.54 -7.99
N PRO A 69 21.21 15.73 -7.12
CA PRO A 69 21.54 14.31 -7.01
C PRO A 69 21.22 13.60 -8.33
N THR A 70 22.02 12.59 -8.66
CA THR A 70 21.85 11.77 -9.86
C THR A 70 20.89 10.60 -9.63
N ASP A 71 20.85 10.07 -8.42
CA ASP A 71 19.98 8.99 -8.01
C ASP A 71 19.56 9.09 -6.53
N VAL A 72 18.70 8.17 -6.11
CA VAL A 72 18.19 8.12 -4.73
C VAL A 72 19.23 7.55 -3.77
N GLU A 73 20.17 6.73 -4.23
CA GLU A 73 21.23 6.15 -3.38
C GLU A 73 22.21 7.25 -2.92
N GLU A 74 22.50 8.22 -3.77
CA GLU A 74 23.30 9.40 -3.45
C GLU A 74 22.66 10.24 -2.33
N LEU A 75 21.32 10.36 -2.34
CA LEU A 75 20.57 11.02 -1.27
C LEU A 75 20.66 10.28 0.07
N GLU A 76 20.75 8.96 0.03
CA GLU A 76 20.92 8.16 1.26
C GLU A 76 22.36 8.19 1.78
N ASN A 77 23.33 8.06 0.88
CA ASN A 77 24.76 8.09 1.23
C ASN A 77 25.17 9.46 1.79
N SER A 78 24.55 10.54 1.31
CA SER A 78 24.73 11.90 1.86
C SER A 78 23.96 12.14 3.17
N GLY A 79 23.21 11.16 3.66
CA GLY A 79 22.44 11.25 4.90
C GLY A 79 21.21 12.15 4.82
N GLN A 80 20.79 12.53 3.62
CA GLN A 80 19.68 13.48 3.40
C GLN A 80 18.32 12.79 3.24
N LEU A 81 18.34 11.49 2.96
CA LEU A 81 17.15 10.67 2.82
C LEU A 81 17.39 9.34 3.53
N GLU A 82 16.37 8.85 4.23
CA GLU A 82 16.33 7.47 4.71
C GLU A 82 15.08 6.82 4.11
N VAL A 83 15.27 5.91 3.15
CA VAL A 83 14.16 5.13 2.60
C VAL A 83 14.10 3.79 3.31
N ASP A 84 12.99 3.52 3.99
CA ASP A 84 12.77 2.23 4.64
C ASP A 84 12.91 1.06 3.65
N ARG A 85 13.45 -0.06 4.13
CA ARG A 85 13.69 -1.26 3.30
C ARG A 85 12.40 -1.83 2.69
N SER A 86 11.25 -1.66 3.34
CA SER A 86 9.98 -2.09 2.78
C SER A 86 9.55 -1.25 1.58
N THR A 87 9.84 0.07 1.61
CA THR A 87 9.56 0.99 0.50
C THR A 87 10.42 0.66 -0.72
N LYS A 88 11.72 0.39 -0.53
CA LYS A 88 12.63 -0.01 -1.62
C LYS A 88 12.24 -1.31 -2.32
N ARG A 89 11.64 -2.26 -1.59
CA ARG A 89 11.14 -3.51 -2.19
C ARG A 89 9.87 -3.32 -2.99
N LYS A 90 9.06 -2.32 -2.62
CA LYS A 90 7.78 -2.01 -3.27
C LYS A 90 7.94 -1.11 -4.49
N TRP A 91 8.92 -0.21 -4.47
CA TRP A 91 9.06 0.89 -5.43
C TRP A 91 10.51 1.08 -5.86
N VAL A 92 10.70 1.28 -7.16
CA VAL A 92 11.94 1.79 -7.75
C VAL A 92 11.68 3.24 -8.15
N PHE A 93 12.54 4.15 -7.71
CA PHE A 93 12.43 5.57 -8.00
C PHE A 93 13.64 5.98 -8.84
N GLU A 94 13.38 6.61 -9.97
CA GLU A 94 14.41 7.16 -10.85
C GLU A 94 14.31 8.67 -10.83
N LEU A 95 15.45 9.33 -10.65
CA LEU A 95 15.53 10.79 -10.69
C LEU A 95 15.85 11.23 -12.11
N HIS A 96 15.01 12.09 -12.68
CA HIS A 96 15.24 12.67 -13.99
C HIS A 96 15.29 14.19 -13.90
N TYR A 97 16.48 14.74 -13.75
CA TYR A 97 16.70 16.17 -13.78
C TYR A 97 17.11 16.61 -15.18
N ARG A 98 16.42 17.63 -15.72
CA ARG A 98 16.92 18.31 -16.92
C ARG A 98 18.02 19.28 -16.50
N ILE A 99 19.26 18.81 -16.50
CA ILE A 99 20.42 19.68 -16.35
C ILE A 99 20.51 20.53 -17.63
N ARG A 100 20.05 21.77 -17.58
CA ARG A 100 20.47 22.76 -18.58
C ARG A 100 21.93 23.07 -18.25
N VAL A 101 22.83 22.45 -18.99
CA VAL A 101 24.20 22.98 -19.14
C VAL A 101 24.04 24.42 -19.64
N ALA A 102 24.21 25.39 -18.75
CA ALA A 102 24.42 26.77 -19.17
C ALA A 102 25.74 26.75 -19.96
N GLY A 103 25.63 26.83 -21.28
CA GLY A 103 26.80 26.93 -22.13
C GLY A 103 27.55 28.23 -21.82
N LEU A 104 28.86 28.08 -21.64
CA LEU A 104 29.96 29.07 -21.74
C LEU A 104 29.82 30.38 -20.96
#